data_AF-A0A455H2E7-F1
#
_entry.id   AF-A0A455H2E7-F1
#
_cell.length_a   1.000
_cell.length_b   1.000
_cell.length_c   1.000
_cell.angle_alpha   90.00
_cell.angle_beta   90.00
_cell.angle_gamma   90.00
#
_symmetry.space_group_name_H-M   'P 1'
#
loop_
_entity.id
_entity.type
_entity.pdbx_description
1 polymer ?
#
loop_
_entity_poly.entity_id
_entity_poly.type
_entity_poly.pdbx_seq_one_letter_code
_entity_poly.pdbx_strand_id
1 'polypeptide(L)' 'DMISSIGSMISTFSIMILIYSIWNSLFLKKMLIFKLNLNNSIEWLHNMPPLEHSYSELPLINFN' A
#
# COMPACT_ATOMS: atom_id res chain seq x y z
N ASP A 1 27.74 -16.65 14.15
CA ASP A 1 27.73 -17.04 12.71
C ASP A 1 26.59 -17.97 12.32
N MET A 2 26.27 -19.04 13.06
CA MET A 2 25.12 -19.90 12.71
C MET A 2 23.75 -19.22 12.86
N ILE A 3 23.52 -18.46 13.94
CA ILE A 3 22.25 -17.73 14.12
C ILE A 3 22.11 -16.60 13.08
N SER A 4 23.19 -15.90 12.75
CA SER A 4 23.16 -14.82 11.75
C SER A 4 22.93 -15.35 10.33
N SER A 5 23.47 -16.53 9.98
CA SER A 5 23.21 -17.18 8.69
C SER A 5 21.80 -17.77 8.58
N ILE A 6 21.22 -18.28 9.66
CA ILE A 6 19.79 -18.65 9.66
C ILE A 6 18.90 -17.42 9.45
N GLY A 7 19.26 -16.29 10.07
CA GLY A 7 18.57 -15.02 9.90
C GLY A 7 18.61 -14.49 8.47
N SER A 8 19.75 -14.62 7.77
CA SER A 8 19.83 -14.22 6.36
C SER A 8 19.00 -15.13 5.45
N MET A 9 18.94 -16.43 5.71
CA MET A 9 18.05 -17.32 4.96
C MET A 9 16.59 -16.90 5.15
N ILE A 10 16.14 -16.65 6.38
CA ILE A 10 14.77 -16.21 6.67
C ILE A 10 14.46 -14.87 5.98
N SER A 11 15.39 -13.91 5.96
CA SER A 11 15.17 -12.63 5.30
C SER A 11 15.06 -12.78 3.77
N THR A 12 15.86 -13.65 3.16
CA THR A 12 15.73 -13.94 1.72
C THR A 12 14.39 -14.58 1.37
N PHE A 13 13.91 -15.54 2.16
CA PHE A 13 12.59 -16.14 1.96
C PHE A 13 11.46 -15.12 2.14
N SER A 14 11.56 -14.22 3.13
CA SER A 14 10.58 -13.15 3.34
C SER A 14 10.43 -12.25 2.11
N ILE A 15 11.56 -11.85 1.49
CA ILE A 15 11.55 -11.04 0.27
C ILE A 15 10.93 -11.79 -0.91
N MET A 16 11.26 -13.06 -1.09
CA MET A 16 10.66 -13.89 -2.15
C MET A 16 9.14 -14.00 -2.01
N ILE A 17 8.65 -14.16 -0.78
CA ILE A 17 7.20 -14.19 -0.49
C ILE A 17 6.56 -12.82 -0.76
N LEU A 18 7.23 -11.73 -0.39
CA LEU A 18 6.74 -10.38 -0.65
C LEU A 18 6.60 -10.10 -2.15
N ILE A 19 7.59 -10.48 -2.96
CA ILE A 19 7.54 -10.32 -4.42
C ILE A 19 6.38 -11.14 -5.01
N TYR A 20 6.21 -12.39 -4.58
CA TYR A 20 5.10 -13.23 -5.04
C TYR A 20 3.73 -12.65 -4.68
N SER A 21 3.58 -12.08 -3.48
CA SER A 21 2.33 -11.44 -3.04
C SER A 21 1.97 -10.22 -3.89
N ILE A 22 2.96 -9.36 -4.20
CA ILE A 22 2.78 -8.20 -5.08
C ILE A 22 2.42 -8.65 -6.50
N TRP A 23 3.13 -9.64 -7.03
CA TRP A 23 2.83 -10.17 -8.36
C TRP A 23 1.39 -10.71 -8.44
N ASN A 24 1.00 -11.55 -7.49
CA ASN A 24 -0.33 -12.13 -7.46
C ASN A 24 -1.44 -11.06 -7.29
N SER A 25 -1.19 -10.00 -6.53
CA SER A 25 -2.16 -8.91 -6.35
C SER A 25 -2.35 -8.05 -7.61
N LEU A 26 -1.33 -7.92 -8.45
CA LEU A 26 -1.44 -7.22 -9.75
C LEU A 26 -2.22 -8.05 -10.78
N PHE A 27 -2.07 -9.38 -10.77
CA PHE A 27 -2.81 -10.27 -11.67
C PHE A 27 -4.28 -10.42 -11.26
N LEU A 28 -4.54 -10.59 -9.98
CA LEU A 28 -5.89 -10.69 -9.46
C LEU A 28 -6.42 -9.27 -9.22
N LYS A 29 -7.19 -8.73 -10.17
CA LYS A 29 -7.90 -7.43 -10.07
C LYS A 29 -8.99 -7.45 -8.97
N LYS A 30 -8.60 -7.65 -7.71
CA LYS A 30 -9.50 -7.63 -6.57
C LYS A 30 -9.91 -6.19 -6.30
N MET A 31 -11.19 -5.91 -6.45
CA MET A 31 -11.75 -4.63 -6.05
C MET A 31 -11.72 -4.51 -4.51
N LEU A 32 -11.28 -3.36 -4.02
CA LEU A 32 -11.26 -3.07 -2.59
C LEU A 32 -12.69 -2.87 -2.08
N ILE A 33 -13.13 -3.68 -1.12
CA ILE A 33 -14.50 -3.62 -0.57
C ILE A 33 -14.57 -2.62 0.59
N PHE A 34 -13.53 -2.54 1.41
CA PHE A 34 -13.44 -1.61 2.54
C PHE A 34 -12.04 -1.00 2.63
N LYS A 35 -11.97 0.29 2.99
CA LYS A 35 -10.71 0.98 3.29
C LYS A 35 -10.49 0.95 4.80
N LEU A 36 -9.31 0.54 5.24
CA LEU A 36 -8.90 0.48 6.65
C LEU A 36 -8.10 1.72 7.08
N ASN A 37 -8.29 2.82 6.35
CA ASN A 37 -7.44 4.00 6.44
C ASN A 37 -8.00 4.98 7.49
N LEU A 38 -7.11 5.65 8.21
CA LEU A 38 -7.49 6.77 9.06
C LEU A 38 -7.79 7.98 8.19
N ASN A 39 -8.88 8.70 8.49
CA ASN A 39 -9.34 9.85 7.69
C ASN A 39 -8.51 11.13 7.94
N ASN A 40 -7.26 10.99 8.38
CA ASN A 40 -6.38 12.10 8.75
C ASN A 40 -5.64 12.70 7.54
N SER A 41 -5.47 11.93 6.45
CA SER A 41 -4.94 12.47 5.20
C SER A 41 -5.98 12.42 4.10
N ILE A 42 -6.00 13.49 3.31
CA ILE A 42 -7.01 13.73 2.28
C ILE A 42 -6.89 12.76 1.10
N GLU A 43 -5.74 12.09 0.99
CA GLU A 43 -5.40 11.07 -0.01
C GLU A 43 -6.40 9.90 0.04
N TRP A 44 -6.81 9.50 1.25
CA TRP A 44 -7.63 8.32 1.46
C TRP A 44 -9.11 8.51 1.10
N LEU A 45 -9.54 9.76 0.91
CA LEU A 45 -10.87 10.08 0.38
C LEU A 45 -10.99 9.74 -1.11
N HIS A 46 -9.90 9.72 -1.88
CA HIS A 46 -9.94 9.44 -3.31
C HIS A 46 -10.35 8.02 -3.64
N ASN A 47 -10.93 7.82 -4.83
CA ASN A 47 -11.18 6.48 -5.35
C ASN A 47 -9.85 5.71 -5.57
N MET A 48 -9.93 4.38 -5.57
CA MET A 48 -8.82 3.51 -6.01
C MET A 48 -9.22 2.83 -7.33
N PRO A 49 -8.59 3.16 -8.47
CA PRO A 49 -7.54 4.15 -8.66
C PRO A 49 -8.07 5.61 -8.62
N PRO A 50 -7.20 6.59 -8.32
CA PRO A 50 -7.56 8.00 -8.40
C PRO A 50 -7.81 8.42 -9.85
N LEU A 51 -8.55 9.51 -10.03
CA LEU A 51 -8.73 10.17 -11.33
C LEU A 51 -7.44 10.89 -11.75
N GLU A 52 -7.26 11.16 -13.05
CA GLU A 52 -6.12 11.96 -13.54
C GLU A 52 -6.12 13.39 -12.95
N HIS A 53 -7.30 13.97 -12.82
CA HIS A 53 -7.53 15.25 -12.16
C HIS A 53 -8.42 15.03 -10.94
N SER A 54 -7.79 14.81 -9.79
CA SER A 54 -8.46 14.40 -8.56
C SER A 54 -9.24 15.52 -7.86
N TYR A 55 -8.96 16.79 -8.17
CA TYR A 55 -9.56 17.96 -7.52
C TYR A 55 -10.03 18.98 -8.56
N SER A 56 -11.25 19.48 -8.38
CA SER A 56 -11.72 20.67 -9.11
C SER A 56 -11.16 21.96 -8.50
N GLU A 57 -10.92 21.97 -7.19
CA GLU A 57 -10.45 23.10 -6.41
C GLU A 57 -9.47 22.64 -5.32
N LEU A 58 -8.58 23.54 -4.87
CA LEU A 58 -7.61 23.21 -3.83
C LEU A 58 -8.32 22.97 -2.47
N PRO A 59 -7.99 21.91 -1.73
CA PRO A 59 -8.58 21.66 -0.42
C PRO A 59 -8.15 22.74 0.58
N LEU A 60 -9.12 23.26 1.34
CA LEU A 60 -8.88 24.16 2.46
C LEU A 60 -8.22 23.40 3.61
N ILE A 61 -6.99 23.79 3.94
CA ILE A 61 -6.27 23.30 5.12
C ILE A 61 -6.46 24.34 6.22
N ASN A 62 -7.12 23.96 7.30
CA ASN A 62 -7.28 24.82 8.47
C ASN A 62 -6.04 24.67 9.37
N PHE A 63 -5.30 25.76 9.56
CA PHE A 63 -4.17 25.84 10.49
C PHE A 63 -4.65 26.46 11.82
N ASN A 64 -5.46 25.72 12.58
CA ASN A 64 -5.77 26.07 13.96
C ASN A 64 -5.16 25.04 14.91
#